data_AF-A0A2N5C634-F1
#
_entry.id   AF-A0A2N5C634-F1
#
_cell.length_a   1.000
_cell.length_b   1.000
_cell.length_c   1.000
_cell.angle_alpha   90.00
_cell.angle_beta   90.00
_cell.angle_gamma   90.00
#
_symmetry.space_group_name_H-M   'P 1'
#
loop_
_entity.id
_entity.type
_entity.pdbx_description
1 polymer ?
#
loop_
_entity_poly.entity_id
_entity_poly.type
_entity_poly.pdbx_seq_one_letter_code
_entity_poly.pdbx_strand_id
1 'polypeptide(L)' 'MPLPTPDQRYVRVVERDERWVEFEFSIGDPAIFVELVMPPAQFQSFCRDQHAQLLN' A
#
# COMPACT_ATOMS: atom_id res chain seq x y z
N MET A 1 2.01 -18.96 -9.09
CA MET A 1 1.54 -17.71 -8.47
C MET A 1 0.43 -18.09 -7.51
N PRO A 2 0.51 -17.77 -6.21
CA PRO A 2 -0.60 -18.04 -5.30
C PRO A 2 -1.84 -17.27 -5.77
N LEU A 3 -3.02 -17.86 -5.62
CA LEU A 3 -4.28 -17.20 -5.93
C LEU A 3 -4.48 -16.03 -4.94
N PRO A 4 -4.94 -14.86 -5.41
CA PRO A 4 -5.28 -13.75 -4.53
C PRO A 4 -6.31 -14.21 -3.49
N THR A 5 -6.03 -13.95 -2.21
CA THR A 5 -7.01 -14.20 -1.14
C THR A 5 -7.79 -12.91 -0.90
N PRO A 6 -9.13 -12.96 -0.71
CA PRO A 6 -9.96 -11.75 -0.62
C PRO A 6 -9.55 -10.76 0.47
N ASP A 7 -8.84 -11.25 1.49
CA ASP A 7 -8.45 -10.47 2.67
C ASP A 7 -7.01 -9.94 2.60
N GLN A 8 -6.24 -10.26 1.55
CA GLN A 8 -4.86 -9.79 1.46
C GLN A 8 -4.84 -8.33 1.00
N ARG A 9 -4.10 -7.49 1.72
CA ARG A 9 -3.86 -6.09 1.34
C ARG A 9 -2.43 -5.91 0.88
N TYR A 10 -2.24 -5.02 -0.09
CA TYR A 10 -0.96 -4.73 -0.69
C TYR A 10 -0.69 -3.24 -0.69
N VAL A 11 0.57 -2.86 -0.52
CA VAL A 11 1.05 -1.49 -0.69
C VAL A 11 2.22 -1.51 -1.66
N ARG A 12 2.22 -0.63 -2.66
CA ARG A 12 3.37 -0.37 -3.53
C ARG A 12 3.75 1.09 -3.43
N VAL A 13 4.98 1.40 -3.01
CA VAL A 13 5.46 2.78 -2.99
C VAL A 13 5.84 3.18 -4.41
N VAL A 14 5.27 4.27 -4.88
CA VAL A 14 5.54 4.85 -6.21
C VAL A 14 6.66 5.86 -6.09
N GLU A 15 6.50 6.84 -5.20
CA GLU A 15 7.49 7.89 -4.92
C GLU A 15 7.51 8.22 -3.43
N ARG A 16 8.66 8.66 -2.92
CA ARG A 16 8.84 9.04 -1.52
C ARG A 16 9.84 10.17 -1.38
N ASP A 17 9.42 11.22 -0.69
CA ASP A 17 10.30 12.30 -0.22
C ASP A 17 10.16 12.52 1.30
N GLU A 18 10.70 13.64 1.81
CA GLU A 18 10.64 13.97 3.24
C GLU A 18 9.24 14.38 3.73
N ARG A 19 8.38 14.86 2.83
CA ARG A 19 7.05 15.41 3.14
C ARG A 19 5.91 14.47 2.78
N TRP A 20 6.09 13.63 1.76
CA TRP A 20 5.04 12.84 1.14
C TRP A 20 5.53 11.44 0.75
N VAL A 21 4.59 10.51 0.79
CA VAL A 21 4.72 9.17 0.22
C VAL A 21 3.56 8.98 -0.73
N GLU A 22 3.85 8.76 -2.00
CA GLU A 22 2.90 8.35 -3.01
C GLU A 22 2.92 6.83 -3.11
N PHE A 23 1.76 6.19 -3.00
CA PHE A 23 1.68 4.74 -3.02
C PHE A 23 0.33 4.26 -3.53
N GLU A 24 0.33 3.04 -4.06
CA GLU A 24 -0.84 2.30 -4.47
C GLU A 24 -1.25 1.37 -3.32
N PHE A 25 -2.56 1.28 -3.07
CA PHE A 25 -3.14 0.33 -2.13
C PHE A 25 -4.17 -0.58 -2.81
N SER A 26 -4.02 -1.88 -2.62
CA SER A 26 -4.87 -2.91 -3.23
C SER A 26 -5.43 -3.87 -2.19
N ILE A 27 -6.61 -4.44 -2.45
CA ILE A 27 -7.22 -5.50 -1.65
C ILE A 27 -7.60 -6.66 -2.56
N GLY A 28 -7.19 -7.87 -2.20
CA GLY A 28 -7.40 -9.07 -2.98
C GLY A 28 -6.50 -9.13 -4.21
N ASP A 29 -6.71 -8.25 -5.18
CA ASP A 29 -5.97 -8.21 -6.44
C ASP A 29 -4.97 -7.04 -6.47
N PRO A 30 -3.64 -7.29 -6.52
CA PRO A 30 -2.63 -6.23 -6.57
C PRO A 30 -2.65 -5.42 -7.87
N ALA A 31 -3.37 -5.85 -8.92
CA ALA A 31 -3.54 -5.09 -10.15
C ALA A 31 -4.69 -4.05 -10.08
N ILE A 32 -5.54 -4.12 -9.04
CA ILE A 32 -6.64 -3.19 -8.82
C ILE A 32 -6.34 -2.38 -7.56
N PHE A 33 -6.01 -1.11 -7.73
CA PHE A 33 -5.56 -0.25 -6.64
C PHE A 33 -6.15 1.14 -6.68
N VAL A 34 -6.08 1.81 -5.53
CA VAL A 34 -6.26 3.26 -5.40
C VAL A 34 -4.91 3.92 -5.16
N GLU A 35 -4.73 5.09 -5.75
CA GLU A 35 -3.55 5.93 -5.52
C GLU A 35 -3.79 6.82 -4.29
N LEU A 36 -2.81 6.87 -3.40
CA LEU A 36 -2.87 7.62 -2.16
C LEU A 36 -1.59 8.41 -1.95
N VAL A 37 -1.74 9.59 -1.34
CA VAL A 37 -0.64 10.45 -0.90
C VAL A 37 -0.86 10.82 0.56
N MET A 38 0.16 10.62 1.39
CA MET A 38 0.15 11.04 2.79
C MET A 38 1.56 11.28 3.32
N PRO A 39 1.74 12.05 4.41
CA PRO A 39 3.06 12.26 4.97
C PRO A 39 3.65 10.97 5.58
N PRO A 40 4.98 10.86 5.72
CA PRO A 40 5.66 9.63 6.11
C PRO A 40 5.15 8.96 7.40
N ALA A 41 4.78 9.74 8.42
CA ALA A 41 4.29 9.22 9.69
C ALA A 41 2.88 8.61 9.58
N GLN A 42 2.03 9.22 8.78
CA GLN A 42 0.68 8.73 8.48
C GLN A 42 0.75 7.47 7.62
N PHE A 43 1.61 7.46 6.59
CA PHE A 43 1.87 6.27 5.78
C PHE A 43 2.31 5.08 6.64
N GLN A 44 3.26 5.28 7.56
CA GLN A 44 3.69 4.21 8.48
C GLN A 44 2.54 3.70 9.35
N SER A 45 1.65 4.59 9.78
CA SER A 45 0.49 4.20 10.58
C SER A 45 -0.54 3.45 9.75
N PHE A 46 -0.82 3.91 8.54
CA PHE A 46 -1.67 3.22 7.57
C PHE A 46 -1.19 1.80 7.30
N CYS A 47 0.11 1.60 7.02
CA CYS A 47 0.67 0.27 6.76
C CYS A 47 0.50 -0.69 7.95
N ARG A 48 0.64 -0.18 9.19
CA ARG A 48 0.38 -0.98 10.39
C ARG A 48 -1.10 -1.34 10.51
N ASP A 49 -2.00 -0.37 10.33
CA ASP A 49 -3.43 -0.59 10.54
C ASP A 49 -4.03 -1.53 9.47
N GLN A 50 -3.51 -1.49 8.25
CA GLN A 50 -3.98 -2.33 7.16
C GLN A 50 -3.33 -3.73 7.12
N HIS A 51 -2.27 -3.97 7.89
CA HIS A 51 -1.47 -5.22 7.79
C HIS A 51 -1.10 -5.57 6.34
N ALA A 52 -0.81 -4.55 5.53
CA ALA A 52 -0.58 -4.73 4.11
C ALA A 52 0.82 -5.27 3.82
N GLN A 53 0.94 -6.15 2.83
CA GLN A 53 2.22 -6.61 2.32
C GLN A 53 2.82 -5.56 1.39
N LEU A 54 4.07 -5.18 1.62
CA LEU A 54 4.80 -4.32 0.70
C LEU A 54 5.14 -5.09 -0.58
N LEU A 55 4.84 -4.49 -1.72
CA LEU A 55 5.25 -4.96 -3.04
C LEU A 55 6.54 -4.25 -3.43
N ASN A 56 7.50 -5.02 -3.94
CA ASN A 56 8.72 -4.51 -4.55
C ASN A 56 8.48 -4.05 -5.99
#